data_AF-A0A1E3H4F5-F1
#
_entry.id   AF-A0A1E3H4F5-F1
#
_cell.length_a   1.000
_cell.length_b   1.000
_cell.length_c   1.000
_cell.angle_alpha   90.00
_cell.angle_beta   90.00
_cell.angle_gamma   90.00
#
_symmetry.space_group_name_H-M   'P 1'
#
loop_
_entity.id
_entity.type
_entity.pdbx_description
1 polymer ?
#
loop_
_entity_poly.entity_id
_entity_poly.type
_entity_poly.pdbx_seq_one_letter_code
_entity_poly.pdbx_strand_id
1 'polypeptide(L)'
;MSASWLPAGETLPGILADIAAVGGVQLALAFGATHGGAERYIPDPDSIDRDHWMAKALGVKVARLVAAKHARNTVTIPNARNFSNAVEVRRLWAEGKSMSQIRRETKLTRVTVKRLIGGAPQGVASDGGAAAAEPDFCPACGRRHRKPTAATPTETDDRQMAFPFDGRSNPH
;
A
#
# COMPACT_ATOMS: atom_id res chain seq x y z
N MET A 1 -10.73 0.33 16.00
CA MET A 1 -10.29 -1.07 15.88
C MET A 1 -10.25 -1.43 14.41
N SER A 2 -9.06 -1.48 13.81
CA SER A 2 -8.90 -1.92 12.42
C SER A 2 -9.14 -3.42 12.38
N ALA A 3 -10.02 -3.88 11.49
CA ALA A 3 -10.30 -5.30 11.42
C ALA A 3 -9.04 -6.06 11.00
N SER A 4 -8.74 -7.18 11.65
CA SER A 4 -7.50 -7.96 11.49
C SER A 4 -7.24 -8.47 10.07
N TRP A 5 -8.21 -8.33 9.18
CA TRP A 5 -8.17 -8.76 7.79
C TRP A 5 -7.87 -7.63 6.77
N LEU A 6 -7.81 -6.36 7.21
CA LEU A 6 -7.35 -5.27 6.35
C LEU A 6 -5.85 -5.39 6.08
N PRO A 7 -5.40 -5.11 4.84
CA PRO A 7 -3.97 -5.02 4.55
C PRO A 7 -3.35 -3.85 5.34
N ALA A 8 -2.10 -4.01 5.77
CA ALA A 8 -1.35 -2.90 6.34
C ALA A 8 -1.19 -1.80 5.28
N GLY A 9 -1.29 -0.51 5.68
CA GLY A 9 -1.22 0.62 4.76
C GLY A 9 0.04 0.63 3.89
N GLU A 10 1.15 0.15 4.43
CA GLU A 10 2.46 0.02 3.75
C GLU A 10 2.47 -1.00 2.61
N THR A 11 1.52 -1.94 2.58
CA THR A 11 1.44 -2.94 1.51
C THR A 11 0.74 -2.43 0.25
N LEU A 12 0.12 -1.25 0.32
CA LEU A 12 -0.46 -0.60 -0.84
C LEU A 12 0.64 0.02 -1.72
N PRO A 13 0.45 0.09 -3.04
CA PRO A 13 1.45 0.63 -3.94
C PRO A 13 1.42 2.16 -4.01
N GLY A 14 2.61 2.77 -4.09
CA GLY A 14 2.80 4.19 -4.43
C GLY A 14 1.96 5.14 -3.57
N ILE A 15 1.26 6.07 -4.23
CA ILE A 15 0.45 7.10 -3.57
C ILE A 15 -0.66 6.53 -2.67
N LEU A 16 -1.11 5.29 -2.89
CA LEU A 16 -2.13 4.67 -2.03
C LEU A 16 -1.57 4.34 -0.64
N ALA A 17 -0.27 4.03 -0.52
CA ALA A 17 0.38 3.83 0.78
C ALA A 17 0.40 5.13 1.59
N ASP A 18 0.75 6.24 0.93
CA ASP A 18 0.79 7.56 1.56
C ASP A 18 -0.60 8.02 2.01
N ILE A 19 -1.62 7.81 1.17
CA ILE A 19 -3.02 8.08 1.53
C ILE A 19 -3.43 7.20 2.71
N ALA A 20 -3.04 5.92 2.74
CA ALA A 20 -3.39 5.03 3.85
C ALA A 20 -2.69 5.42 5.16
N ALA A 21 -1.46 5.93 5.09
CA ALA A 21 -0.73 6.41 6.26
C ALA A 21 -1.40 7.65 6.88
N VAL A 22 -2.03 8.51 6.07
CA VAL A 22 -2.63 9.76 6.55
C VAL A 22 -4.13 9.61 6.85
N GLY A 23 -4.88 8.99 5.95
CA GLY A 23 -6.35 8.92 5.98
C GLY A 23 -6.92 7.51 6.16
N GLY A 24 -6.07 6.50 6.31
CA GLY A 24 -6.46 5.11 6.52
C GLY A 24 -6.66 4.30 5.24
N VAL A 25 -6.57 2.98 5.37
CA VAL A 25 -6.58 2.02 4.26
C VAL A 25 -7.88 2.06 3.45
N GLN A 26 -9.03 2.21 4.11
CA GLN A 26 -10.33 2.27 3.42
C GLN A 26 -10.44 3.48 2.50
N LEU A 27 -9.92 4.64 2.93
CA LEU A 27 -9.90 5.85 2.12
C LEU A 27 -8.99 5.69 0.90
N ALA A 28 -7.82 5.08 1.08
CA ALA A 28 -6.91 4.77 -0.01
C ALA A 28 -7.53 3.82 -1.05
N LEU A 29 -8.22 2.78 -0.60
CA LEU A 29 -8.89 1.83 -1.49
C LEU A 29 -10.05 2.48 -2.26
N ALA A 30 -10.86 3.31 -1.60
CA ALA A 30 -11.92 4.07 -2.26
C ALA A 30 -11.34 5.03 -3.31
N PHE A 31 -10.29 5.77 -2.97
CA PHE A 31 -9.60 6.67 -3.89
C PHE A 31 -9.06 5.94 -5.13
N GLY A 32 -8.36 4.83 -4.92
CA GLY A 32 -7.80 4.04 -6.03
C GLY A 32 -8.86 3.29 -6.85
N ALA A 33 -10.08 3.08 -6.33
CA ALA A 33 -11.19 2.54 -7.09
C ALA A 33 -11.79 3.58 -8.06
N THR A 34 -11.85 4.84 -7.65
CA THR A 34 -12.41 5.94 -8.46
C THR A 34 -11.40 6.55 -9.42
N HIS A 35 -10.14 6.71 -8.98
CA HIS A 35 -9.12 7.45 -9.73
C HIS A 35 -7.94 6.57 -10.21
N GLY A 36 -7.96 5.27 -9.93
CA GLY A 36 -6.89 4.34 -10.33
C GLY A 36 -6.75 4.17 -11.83
N GLY A 37 -5.52 4.00 -12.29
CA GLY A 37 -5.16 3.83 -13.70
C GLY A 37 -4.95 5.13 -14.48
N ALA A 38 -5.13 6.29 -13.83
CA ALA A 38 -4.86 7.59 -14.44
C ALA A 38 -3.54 8.19 -13.94
N GLU A 39 -2.89 8.94 -14.81
CA GLU A 39 -1.81 9.85 -14.43
C GLU A 39 -2.41 11.21 -14.12
N ARG A 40 -2.06 11.78 -12.97
CA ARG A 40 -2.55 13.08 -12.52
C ARG A 40 -1.41 13.91 -12.00
N TYR A 41 -1.39 15.17 -12.40
CA TYR A 41 -0.50 16.16 -11.82
C TYR A 41 -0.96 16.52 -10.41
N ILE A 42 -0.02 16.56 -9.47
CA ILE A 42 -0.25 16.95 -8.08
C ILE A 42 0.31 18.37 -7.90
N PRO A 43 -0.57 19.38 -7.72
CA PRO A 43 -0.13 20.76 -7.57
C PRO A 43 0.43 21.00 -6.16
N ASP A 44 0.94 22.21 -5.91
CA ASP A 44 1.45 22.59 -4.59
C ASP A 44 0.34 22.49 -3.51
N PRO A 45 0.67 22.09 -2.27
CA PRO A 45 -0.33 21.83 -1.22
C PRO A 45 -1.24 23.02 -0.94
N ASP A 46 -0.70 24.24 -0.96
CA ASP A 46 -1.45 25.45 -0.65
C ASP A 46 -2.46 25.81 -1.74
N SER A 47 -2.24 25.34 -2.96
CA SER A 47 -3.16 25.53 -4.10
C SER A 47 -4.36 24.58 -4.07
N ILE A 48 -4.35 23.57 -3.20
CA ILE A 48 -5.46 22.61 -3.08
C ILE A 48 -6.59 23.23 -2.28
N ASP A 49 -7.65 23.61 -2.99
CA ASP A 49 -8.93 24.04 -2.46
C ASP A 49 -9.90 22.85 -2.26
N ARG A 50 -11.14 23.15 -1.85
CA ARG A 50 -12.19 22.14 -1.65
C ARG A 50 -12.73 21.58 -2.97
N ASP A 51 -12.57 22.31 -4.06
CA ASP A 51 -13.11 21.94 -5.36
C ASP A 51 -12.18 21.06 -6.19
N HIS A 52 -10.91 21.01 -5.83
CA HIS A 52 -9.90 20.15 -6.42
C HIS A 52 -10.28 18.66 -6.32
N TRP A 53 -10.07 17.92 -7.41
CA TRP A 53 -10.46 16.51 -7.53
C TRP A 53 -9.91 15.64 -6.37
N MET A 54 -8.68 15.91 -5.93
CA MET A 54 -8.05 15.18 -4.83
C MET A 54 -8.67 15.53 -3.47
N ALA A 55 -9.08 16.79 -3.28
CA ALA A 55 -9.75 17.24 -2.06
C ALA A 55 -11.20 16.74 -1.98
N LYS A 56 -11.90 16.62 -3.12
CA LYS A 56 -13.22 16.01 -3.18
C LYS A 56 -13.20 14.53 -2.78
N ALA A 57 -12.14 13.81 -3.13
CA ALA A 57 -12.01 12.39 -2.82
C ALA A 57 -11.46 12.11 -1.41
N LEU A 58 -10.46 12.88 -0.94
CA LEU A 58 -9.75 12.61 0.32
C LEU A 58 -10.12 13.57 1.47
N GLY A 59 -10.74 14.70 1.15
CA GLY A 59 -10.83 15.86 2.03
C GLY A 59 -9.59 16.75 1.95
N VAL A 60 -9.80 18.06 2.15
CA VAL A 60 -8.75 19.10 1.97
C VAL A 60 -7.50 18.82 2.80
N LYS A 61 -7.65 18.46 4.09
CA LYS A 61 -6.50 18.23 4.98
C LYS A 61 -5.63 17.05 4.52
N VAL A 62 -6.25 15.91 4.23
CA VAL A 62 -5.55 14.70 3.76
C VAL A 62 -4.92 14.96 2.40
N ALA A 63 -5.65 15.62 1.49
CA ALA A 63 -5.13 15.98 0.18
C ALA A 63 -3.87 16.87 0.27
N ARG A 64 -3.86 17.89 1.13
CA ARG A 64 -2.68 18.73 1.32
C ARG A 64 -1.48 17.97 1.87
N LEU A 65 -1.70 17.06 2.82
CA LEU A 65 -0.63 16.24 3.39
C LEU A 65 -0.03 15.26 2.36
N VAL A 66 -0.88 14.66 1.52
CA VAL A 66 -0.43 13.78 0.43
C VAL A 66 0.28 14.59 -0.65
N ALA A 67 -0.24 15.78 -0.99
CA ALA A 67 0.39 16.67 -1.94
C ALA A 67 1.74 17.18 -1.46
N ALA A 68 1.94 17.40 -0.16
CA ALA A 68 3.23 17.84 0.37
C ALA A 68 4.37 16.85 0.08
N LYS A 69 4.05 15.55 -0.05
CA LYS A 69 5.03 14.51 -0.39
C LYS A 69 5.30 14.38 -1.89
N HIS A 70 4.32 14.72 -2.72
CA HIS A 70 4.35 14.49 -4.18
C HIS A 70 4.18 15.78 -4.99
N ALA A 71 4.42 16.94 -4.36
CA ALA A 71 4.15 18.24 -4.94
C ALA A 71 4.92 18.44 -6.24
N ARG A 72 4.26 19.07 -7.21
CA ARG A 72 4.83 19.42 -8.52
C ARG A 72 5.28 18.22 -9.35
N ASN A 73 4.74 17.03 -9.05
CA ASN A 73 5.02 15.82 -9.80
C ASN A 73 3.75 15.23 -10.44
N THR A 74 3.93 14.54 -11.55
CA THR A 74 2.89 13.71 -12.15
C THR A 74 3.00 12.32 -11.56
N VAL A 75 1.94 11.86 -10.90
CA VAL A 75 1.92 10.55 -10.24
C VAL A 75 0.92 9.65 -10.95
N THR A 76 1.37 8.44 -11.29
CA THR A 76 0.50 7.37 -11.76
C THR A 76 -0.26 6.79 -10.57
N ILE A 77 -1.59 6.91 -10.56
CA ILE A 77 -2.43 6.37 -9.49
C ILE A 77 -2.62 4.87 -9.73
N PRO A 78 -2.14 3.98 -8.83
CA PRO A 78 -2.31 2.54 -9.01
C PRO A 78 -3.78 2.13 -8.95
N ASN A 79 -4.13 1.09 -9.70
CA ASN A 79 -5.47 0.53 -9.66
C ASN A 79 -5.69 -0.29 -8.37
N ALA A 80 -6.65 0.12 -7.54
CA ALA A 80 -6.95 -0.57 -6.28
C ALA A 80 -7.77 -1.86 -6.45
N ARG A 81 -8.27 -2.20 -7.64
CA ARG A 81 -9.23 -3.31 -7.85
C ARG A 81 -8.77 -4.65 -7.27
N ASN A 82 -7.50 -5.00 -7.42
CA ASN A 82 -6.98 -6.25 -6.85
C ASN A 82 -6.99 -6.24 -5.32
N PHE A 83 -6.68 -5.08 -4.73
CA PHE A 83 -6.66 -4.88 -3.29
C PHE A 83 -8.08 -4.83 -2.71
N SER A 84 -9.01 -4.13 -3.38
CA SER A 84 -10.42 -4.09 -3.01
C SER A 84 -11.06 -5.48 -3.08
N ASN A 85 -10.74 -6.27 -4.12
CA ASN A 85 -11.19 -7.66 -4.23
C ASN A 85 -10.63 -8.53 -3.09
N ALA A 86 -9.37 -8.33 -2.70
CA ALA A 86 -8.75 -9.07 -1.59
C ALA A 86 -9.45 -8.76 -0.25
N VAL A 87 -9.70 -7.48 0.01
CA VAL A 87 -10.43 -7.02 1.20
C VAL A 87 -11.84 -7.61 1.21
N GLU A 88 -12.59 -7.50 0.12
CA GLU A 88 -13.96 -8.00 0.05
C GLU A 88 -14.04 -9.52 0.22
N VAL A 89 -13.18 -10.29 -0.45
CA VAL A 89 -13.14 -11.75 -0.26
C VAL A 89 -12.89 -12.13 1.19
N ARG A 90 -11.99 -11.42 1.88
CA ARG A 90 -11.66 -11.69 3.29
C ARG A 90 -12.76 -11.26 4.24
N ARG A 91 -13.45 -10.16 3.94
CA ARG A 91 -14.66 -9.76 4.65
C ARG A 91 -15.67 -10.91 4.66
N LEU A 92 -16.00 -11.39 3.46
CA LEU A 92 -17.00 -12.45 3.26
C LEU A 92 -16.55 -13.77 3.92
N TRP A 93 -15.25 -14.06 3.92
CA TRP A 93 -14.67 -15.21 4.60
C TRP A 93 -14.75 -15.09 6.14
N ALA A 94 -14.48 -13.90 6.68
CA ALA A 94 -14.63 -13.60 8.10
C ALA A 94 -16.10 -13.62 8.54
N GLU A 95 -17.03 -13.26 7.65
CA GLU A 95 -18.48 -13.43 7.82
C GLU A 95 -18.91 -14.91 7.76
N GLY A 96 -17.99 -15.84 7.49
CA GLY A 96 -18.24 -17.29 7.47
C GLY A 96 -18.80 -17.81 6.15
N LYS A 97 -18.88 -16.99 5.10
CA LYS A 97 -19.39 -17.44 3.79
C LYS A 97 -18.47 -18.50 3.18
N SER A 98 -19.08 -19.51 2.56
CA SER A 98 -18.36 -20.57 1.85
C SER A 98 -17.67 -20.02 0.59
N MET A 99 -16.59 -20.68 0.15
CA MET A 99 -15.90 -20.30 -1.10
C MET A 99 -16.85 -20.22 -2.31
N SER A 100 -17.85 -21.10 -2.37
CA SER A 100 -18.84 -21.09 -3.45
C SER A 100 -19.73 -19.85 -3.44
N GLN A 101 -20.12 -19.37 -2.26
CA GLN A 101 -20.88 -18.13 -2.09
C GLN A 101 -20.02 -16.92 -2.45
N ILE A 102 -18.79 -16.85 -1.93
CA ILE A 102 -17.84 -15.77 -2.22
C ILE A 102 -17.63 -15.62 -3.73
N ARG A 103 -17.46 -16.73 -4.45
CA ARG A 103 -17.31 -16.69 -5.93
C ARG A 103 -18.53 -16.13 -6.65
N ARG A 104 -19.75 -16.46 -6.19
CA ARG A 104 -20.99 -15.96 -6.80
C ARG A 104 -21.13 -14.46 -6.60
N GLU A 105 -20.77 -13.97 -5.42
CA GLU A 105 -20.90 -12.57 -5.02
C GLU A 105 -19.82 -11.70 -5.67
N THR A 106 -18.56 -12.13 -5.60
CA THR A 106 -17.41 -11.38 -6.14
C THR A 106 -17.16 -11.62 -7.63
N LYS A 107 -17.82 -12.62 -8.23
CA LYS A 107 -17.59 -13.09 -9.61
C LYS A 107 -16.13 -13.49 -9.91
N LEU A 108 -15.37 -13.87 -8.88
CA LEU A 108 -13.99 -14.30 -8.99
C LEU A 108 -13.86 -15.81 -9.28
N THR A 109 -12.75 -16.19 -9.89
CA THR A 109 -12.43 -17.61 -10.13
C THR A 109 -12.11 -18.34 -8.83
N ARG A 110 -12.31 -19.66 -8.81
CA ARG A 110 -12.01 -20.49 -7.62
C ARG A 110 -10.55 -20.38 -7.19
N VAL A 111 -9.63 -20.32 -8.15
CA VAL A 111 -8.19 -20.17 -7.92
C VAL A 111 -7.88 -18.83 -7.26
N THR A 112 -8.49 -17.74 -7.74
CA THR A 112 -8.30 -16.40 -7.17
C THR A 112 -8.83 -16.34 -5.74
N VAL A 113 -10.04 -16.85 -5.47
CA VAL A 113 -10.60 -16.86 -4.12
C VAL A 113 -9.73 -17.71 -3.18
N LYS A 114 -9.34 -18.93 -3.59
CA LYS A 114 -8.44 -19.80 -2.79
C LYS A 114 -7.12 -19.09 -2.44
N ARG A 115 -6.56 -18.34 -3.38
CA ARG A 115 -5.32 -17.56 -3.17
C ARG A 115 -5.53 -16.42 -2.17
N LEU A 116 -6.66 -15.74 -2.20
CA LEU A 116 -6.94 -14.57 -1.36
C LEU A 116 -7.31 -14.92 0.09
N ILE A 117 -7.96 -16.08 0.30
CA ILE A 117 -8.30 -16.62 1.64
C ILE A 117 -7.16 -17.40 2.28
N GLY A 118 -6.09 -17.72 1.54
CA GLY A 118 -4.93 -18.41 2.11
C GLY A 118 -4.48 -17.69 3.39
N GLY A 119 -4.24 -18.43 4.47
CA GLY A 119 -3.78 -17.90 5.76
C GLY A 119 -4.77 -17.07 6.57
N ALA A 120 -6.00 -16.86 6.10
CA ALA A 120 -7.01 -16.13 6.86
C ALA A 120 -7.90 -17.11 7.67
N PRO A 121 -8.08 -16.91 8.99
CA PRO A 121 -9.04 -17.69 9.76
C PRO A 121 -10.46 -17.46 9.23
N GLN A 122 -11.27 -18.51 9.20
CA GLN A 122 -12.68 -18.42 8.80
C GLN A 122 -13.54 -18.11 10.02
N GLY A 123 -14.48 -17.17 9.88
CA GLY A 123 -15.38 -16.78 10.96
C GLY A 123 -14.81 -15.71 11.91
N VAL A 124 -15.69 -15.10 12.70
CA VAL A 124 -15.30 -14.31 13.87
C VAL A 124 -14.70 -15.27 14.90
N ALA A 125 -13.39 -15.23 15.09
CA ALA A 125 -12.74 -15.97 16.16
C ALA A 125 -13.23 -15.42 17.51
N SER A 126 -14.34 -15.96 18.00
CA SER A 126 -14.58 -16.08 19.43
C SER A 126 -13.59 -17.11 19.95
N ASP A 127 -12.79 -16.68 20.92
CA ASP A 127 -11.87 -17.47 21.74
C ASP A 127 -10.46 -17.66 21.18
N GLY A 128 -9.49 -17.24 22.01
CA GLY A 128 -8.08 -17.15 21.67
C GLY A 128 -7.48 -18.47 21.20
N GLY A 129 -6.75 -18.42 20.09
CA GLY A 129 -6.08 -19.59 19.56
C GLY A 129 -5.18 -19.26 18.38
N ALA A 130 -3.87 -19.44 18.62
CA ALA A 130 -2.75 -19.38 17.68
C ALA A 130 -2.53 -18.02 17.00
N ALA A 131 -1.40 -17.38 17.34
CA ALA A 131 -0.77 -16.38 16.50
C ALA A 131 -0.71 -16.94 15.07
N ALA A 132 -1.59 -16.46 14.21
CA ALA A 132 -1.66 -16.88 12.82
C ALA A 132 -0.27 -16.64 12.24
N ALA A 133 0.44 -17.74 11.91
CA ALA A 133 1.76 -17.69 11.31
C ALA A 133 1.72 -16.65 10.20
N GLU A 134 2.58 -15.62 10.31
CA GLU A 134 2.57 -14.46 9.44
C GLU A 134 2.56 -14.99 7.99
N PRO A 135 1.46 -14.81 7.25
CA PRO A 135 1.29 -15.53 6.01
C PRO A 135 2.43 -15.20 5.06
N ASP A 136 3.06 -16.24 4.49
CA ASP A 136 4.18 -16.18 3.55
C ASP A 136 3.80 -15.55 2.18
N PHE A 137 2.62 -14.92 2.12
CA PHE A 137 1.98 -14.32 0.97
C PHE A 137 1.37 -12.98 1.38
N CYS A 138 1.52 -11.99 0.49
CA CYS A 138 1.06 -10.65 0.73
C CYS A 138 -0.46 -10.65 1.00
N PRO A 139 -0.90 -10.07 2.13
CA PRO A 139 -2.31 -10.03 2.48
C PRO A 139 -3.16 -9.23 1.49
N ALA A 140 -2.52 -8.41 0.67
CA ALA A 140 -3.14 -7.45 -0.21
C ALA A 140 -3.35 -7.99 -1.64
N CYS A 141 -2.49 -8.90 -2.11
CA CYS A 141 -2.57 -9.45 -3.48
C CYS A 141 -2.55 -10.99 -3.54
N GLY A 142 -2.30 -11.66 -2.41
CA GLY A 142 -2.21 -13.12 -2.31
C GLY A 142 -1.00 -13.73 -3.03
N ARG A 143 -0.04 -12.91 -3.50
CA ARG A 143 1.24 -13.39 -4.08
C ARG A 143 2.31 -13.45 -3.00
N ARG A 144 3.24 -14.39 -3.14
CA ARG A 144 4.48 -14.38 -2.36
C ARG A 144 5.37 -13.27 -2.90
N HIS A 145 5.59 -12.23 -2.11
CA HIS A 145 6.64 -11.26 -2.39
C HIS A 145 7.86 -11.70 -1.59
N ARG A 146 9.03 -11.77 -2.24
CA ARG A 146 10.29 -11.95 -1.51
C ARG A 146 10.39 -10.75 -0.56
N LYS A 147 10.40 -10.98 0.77
CA LYS A 147 10.64 -9.91 1.75
C LYS A 147 11.90 -9.16 1.26
N PRO A 148 11.87 -7.82 1.11
CA PRO A 148 13.10 -7.09 0.88
C PRO A 148 13.99 -7.44 2.07
N THR A 149 15.06 -8.19 1.82
CA THR A 149 16.12 -8.36 2.81
C THR A 149 16.52 -6.95 3.20
N ALA A 150 16.32 -6.59 4.47
CA ALA A 150 16.73 -5.32 5.02
C ALA A 150 18.13 -5.04 4.46
N ALA A 151 18.26 -3.92 3.73
CA ALA A 151 19.55 -3.53 3.21
C ALA A 151 20.51 -3.59 4.38
N THR A 152 21.49 -4.49 4.29
CA THR A 152 22.62 -4.49 5.21
C THR A 152 23.09 -3.04 5.26
N PRO A 153 23.18 -2.41 6.45
CA PRO A 153 23.69 -1.06 6.53
C PRO A 153 25.00 -1.08 5.76
N THR A 154 25.10 -0.23 4.73
CA THR A 154 26.32 -0.03 3.99
C THR A 154 27.33 0.42 5.02
N GLU A 155 28.12 -0.55 5.50
CA GLU A 155 29.32 -0.33 6.28
C GLU A 155 30.10 0.68 5.45
N THR A 156 30.14 1.90 5.97
CA THR A 156 30.84 3.00 5.33
C THR A 156 32.29 2.57 5.40
N ASP A 157 32.79 2.03 4.29
CA ASP A 157 34.17 1.60 4.17
C ASP A 157 35.04 2.86 4.29
N ASP A 158 35.53 3.10 5.50
CA ASP A 158 36.39 4.24 5.87
C ASP A 158 37.67 4.32 4.99
N ARG A 159 37.95 3.30 4.17
CA ARG A 159 39.03 3.32 3.19
C ARG A 159 38.77 4.24 1.99
N GLN A 160 37.54 4.68 1.76
CA GLN A 160 37.22 5.58 0.64
C GLN A 160 37.61 7.07 0.90
N MET A 161 38.12 7.40 2.08
CA MET A 161 38.55 8.78 2.43
C MET A 161 40.03 9.07 2.18
N ALA A 162 40.82 8.12 1.66
CA ALA A 162 42.23 8.33 1.36
C ALA A 162 42.45 8.71 -0.11
N PHE A 163 42.03 9.92 -0.52
CA PHE A 163 42.58 10.56 -1.72
C PHE A 163 43.87 11.29 -1.33
N PRO A 164 45.05 10.90 -1.85
CA PRO A 164 46.25 11.72 -1.68
C PRO A 164 46.10 12.96 -2.55
N PHE A 165 45.77 14.09 -1.94
CA PHE A 165 45.97 15.41 -2.52
C PHE A 165 47.49 15.67 -2.59
N ASP A 166 48.13 15.20 -3.66
CA ASP A 166 49.50 15.59 -3.97
C ASP A 166 49.49 17.04 -4.48
N GLY A 167 49.74 17.96 -3.55
CA GLY A 167 50.00 19.36 -3.82
C GLY A 167 51.31 19.52 -4.59
N ARG A 168 51.22 19.55 -5.93
CA ARG A 168 52.31 20.09 -6.76
C ARG A 168 52.10 21.57 -6.97
N SER A 169 52.81 22.33 -6.15
CA SER A 169 53.15 23.73 -6.32
C SER A 169 53.80 23.93 -7.69
N ASN A 170 53.30 24.88 -8.47
CA ASN A 170 53.92 25.35 -9.71
C ASN A 170 54.78 26.58 -9.38
N PRO A 171 56.12 26.54 -9.49
CA PRO A 171 56.92 27.76 -9.55
C PRO A 171 57.05 28.24 -11.00
N HIS A 172 57.08 29.56 -11.13
CA HIS A 172 57.21 30.37 -12.35
C HIS A 172 58.28 29.90 -13.35
#